data_AF-A0A969RMB7-F1
#
_entry.id   AF-A0A969RMB7-F1
#
_cell.length_a   1.000
_cell.length_b   1.000
_cell.length_c   1.000
_cell.angle_alpha   90.00
_cell.angle_beta   90.00
_cell.angle_gamma   90.00
#
_symmetry.space_group_name_H-M   'P 1'
#
loop_
_entity.id
_entity.type
_entity.pdbx_description
1 polymer ?
#
loop_
_entity_poly.entity_id
_entity_poly.type
_entity_poly.pdbx_seq_one_letter_code
_entity_poly.pdbx_strand_id
1 'polypeptide(L)'
;GSGYKTLTLAEANPGATVIGIDLSEKSLEMARQRLSYYGFTQAQFHVLPLDQIAQLGLKFDYINCDEVLYLMPDLVETFQILKAALKPKGILRGNLHSLYQRQNFFRAQELFTLMGLMQGNPAESEINTVIETMQSFKEGVPLKRETWQPKDAAERPHGVCVDEFLVSRRPGLYPT
;
A
#
# COMPACT_ATOMS: atom_id res chain seq x y z
N GLY A 1 -7.61 -2.26 2.34
CA GLY A 1 -6.86 -1.96 3.57
C GLY A 1 -7.81 -1.47 4.65
N SER A 2 -7.35 -0.65 5.60
CA SER A 2 -8.12 -0.24 6.80
C SER A 2 -9.33 0.69 6.56
N GLY A 3 -9.70 0.96 5.30
CA GLY A 3 -10.90 1.72 4.95
C GLY A 3 -10.76 3.24 4.95
N TYR A 4 -9.55 3.81 5.01
CA TYR A 4 -9.36 5.27 5.01
C TYR A 4 -9.89 5.90 3.70
N LYS A 5 -9.40 5.42 2.55
CA LYS A 5 -9.89 5.87 1.24
C LYS A 5 -11.35 5.48 1.01
N THR A 6 -11.80 4.34 1.53
CA THR A 6 -13.20 3.93 1.45
C THR A 6 -14.12 4.94 2.14
N LEU A 7 -13.74 5.43 3.33
CA LEU A 7 -14.46 6.49 4.03
C LEU A 7 -14.48 7.78 3.20
N THR A 8 -13.32 8.23 2.70
CA THR A 8 -13.25 9.44 1.86
C THR A 8 -14.16 9.34 0.63
N LEU A 9 -14.24 8.17 -0.01
CA LEU A 9 -15.13 7.96 -1.14
C LEU A 9 -16.60 8.00 -0.74
N ALA A 10 -16.96 7.44 0.42
CA ALA A 10 -18.33 7.46 0.93
C ALA A 10 -18.78 8.89 1.28
N GLU A 11 -17.92 9.69 1.91
CA GLU A 11 -18.16 11.09 2.25
C GLU A 11 -18.30 11.97 1.00
N ALA A 12 -17.40 11.79 0.03
CA ALA A 12 -17.38 12.61 -1.18
C ALA A 12 -18.53 12.27 -2.16
N ASN A 13 -19.16 11.10 -2.03
CA ASN A 13 -20.19 10.63 -2.95
C ASN A 13 -21.46 10.15 -2.22
N PRO A 14 -22.26 11.07 -1.64
CA PRO A 14 -23.50 10.71 -0.98
C PRO A 14 -24.45 9.91 -1.89
N GLY A 15 -25.00 8.81 -1.37
CA GLY A 15 -25.89 7.92 -2.12
C GLY A 15 -25.20 6.89 -3.00
N ALA A 16 -23.86 6.92 -3.13
CA ALA A 16 -23.14 5.87 -3.85
C ALA A 16 -23.11 4.55 -3.06
N THR A 17 -23.18 3.42 -3.78
CA THR A 17 -22.87 2.11 -3.22
C THR A 17 -21.36 1.92 -3.22
N VAL A 18 -20.77 1.78 -2.02
CA VAL A 18 -19.32 1.61 -1.86
C VAL A 18 -19.02 0.16 -1.52
N ILE A 19 -18.11 -0.45 -2.30
CA ILE A 19 -17.66 -1.83 -2.11
C ILE A 19 -16.14 -1.82 -1.95
N GLY A 20 -15.65 -2.42 -0.86
CA GLY A 20 -14.23 -2.61 -0.59
C GLY A 20 -13.82 -4.08 -0.69
N ILE A 21 -12.65 -4.34 -1.26
CA ILE A 21 -12.03 -5.67 -1.23
C ILE A 21 -10.64 -5.59 -0.59
N ASP A 22 -10.23 -6.65 0.09
CA ASP A 22 -8.88 -6.82 0.62
C ASP A 22 -8.58 -8.32 0.83
N LEU A 23 -7.31 -8.70 0.93
CA LEU A 23 -6.89 -10.05 1.30
C LEU A 23 -7.05 -10.33 2.79
N SER A 24 -7.00 -9.29 3.61
CA SER A 24 -6.95 -9.36 5.06
C SER A 24 -8.31 -9.08 5.68
N GLU A 25 -8.95 -10.12 6.24
CA GLU A 25 -10.20 -9.96 7.00
C GLU A 25 -10.03 -8.94 8.13
N LYS A 26 -8.89 -8.95 8.83
CA LYS A 26 -8.60 -7.98 9.89
C LYS A 26 -8.62 -6.54 9.39
N SER A 27 -8.09 -6.29 8.18
CA SER A 27 -8.13 -4.96 7.56
C SER A 27 -9.55 -4.53 7.21
N LEU A 28 -10.36 -5.47 6.71
CA LEU A 28 -11.77 -5.22 6.41
C LEU A 28 -12.58 -4.95 7.67
N GLU A 29 -12.30 -5.64 8.77
CA GLU A 29 -12.96 -5.38 10.05
C GLU A 29 -12.69 -3.97 10.55
N MET A 30 -11.43 -3.51 10.47
CA MET A 30 -11.09 -2.11 10.76
C MET A 30 -11.81 -1.13 9.83
N ALA A 31 -11.96 -1.48 8.55
CA ALA A 31 -12.68 -0.66 7.58
C ALA A 31 -14.18 -0.55 7.91
N ARG A 32 -14.83 -1.67 8.27
CA ARG A 32 -16.23 -1.71 8.72
C ARG A 32 -16.45 -0.83 9.95
N GLN A 33 -15.58 -0.99 10.96
CA GLN A 33 -15.65 -0.19 12.19
C GLN A 33 -15.48 1.30 11.90
N ARG A 34 -14.50 1.66 11.06
CA ARG A 34 -14.27 3.05 10.64
C ARG A 34 -15.51 3.63 9.96
N LEU A 35 -16.04 2.96 8.94
CA LEU A 35 -17.20 3.49 8.21
C LEU A 35 -18.46 3.57 9.07
N SER A 36 -18.70 2.56 9.92
CA SER A 36 -19.82 2.56 10.87
C SER A 36 -19.74 3.74 11.84
N TYR A 37 -18.55 4.03 12.38
CA TYR A 37 -18.32 5.17 13.27
C TYR A 37 -18.70 6.52 12.62
N TYR A 38 -18.45 6.68 11.32
CA TYR A 38 -18.82 7.87 10.54
C TYR A 38 -20.22 7.80 9.91
N GLY A 39 -21.03 6.78 10.22
CA GLY A 39 -22.42 6.65 9.77
C GLY A 39 -22.62 6.01 8.38
N PHE A 40 -21.58 5.44 7.78
CA PHE A 40 -21.66 4.76 6.47
C PHE A 40 -21.82 3.24 6.61
N THR A 41 -22.96 2.80 7.14
CA THR A 41 -23.22 1.38 7.45
C THR A 41 -23.57 0.53 6.22
N GLN A 42 -23.85 1.16 5.08
CA GLN A 42 -24.25 0.51 3.83
C GLN A 42 -23.08 0.03 2.95
N ALA A 43 -21.83 0.35 3.33
CA ALA A 43 -20.67 -0.10 2.58
C ALA A 43 -20.47 -1.61 2.73
N GLN A 44 -20.10 -2.27 1.64
CA GLN A 44 -19.93 -3.72 1.58
C GLN A 44 -18.44 -4.07 1.50
N PHE A 45 -18.04 -5.17 2.14
CA PHE A 45 -16.64 -5.58 2.21
C PHE A 45 -16.49 -7.08 1.95
N HIS A 46 -15.54 -7.44 1.09
CA HIS A 46 -15.28 -8.83 0.70
C HIS A 46 -13.80 -9.18 0.85
N VAL A 47 -13.50 -10.31 1.49
CA VAL A 47 -12.15 -10.89 1.44
C VAL A 47 -11.97 -11.47 0.05
N LEU A 48 -11.29 -10.73 -0.82
CA LEU A 48 -11.17 -11.05 -2.23
C LEU A 48 -9.88 -10.46 -2.79
N PRO A 49 -9.03 -11.25 -3.46
CA PRO A 49 -7.89 -10.72 -4.17
C PRO A 49 -8.34 -9.93 -5.40
N LEU A 50 -7.51 -8.97 -5.82
CA LEU A 50 -7.83 -8.05 -6.92
C LEU A 50 -8.09 -8.77 -8.25
N ASP A 51 -7.32 -9.82 -8.53
CA ASP A 51 -7.44 -10.65 -9.73
C ASP A 51 -8.76 -11.43 -9.80
N GLN A 52 -9.45 -11.59 -8.66
CA GLN A 52 -10.74 -12.26 -8.56
C GLN A 52 -11.92 -11.30 -8.45
N ILE A 53 -11.73 -10.00 -8.68
CA ILE A 53 -12.81 -8.99 -8.63
C ILE A 53 -14.04 -9.35 -9.46
N ALA A 54 -13.88 -10.13 -10.55
CA ALA A 54 -14.97 -10.61 -11.38
C ALA A 54 -15.99 -11.48 -10.61
N GLN A 55 -15.59 -12.14 -9.51
CA GLN A 55 -16.49 -12.94 -8.67
C GLN A 55 -17.59 -12.11 -8.01
N LEU A 56 -17.42 -10.80 -7.89
CA LEU A 56 -18.47 -9.91 -7.41
C LEU A 56 -19.67 -9.89 -8.36
N GLY A 57 -19.50 -10.24 -9.64
CA GLY A 57 -20.59 -10.21 -10.63
C GLY A 57 -21.11 -8.80 -10.93
N LEU A 58 -20.34 -7.76 -10.56
CA LEU A 58 -20.71 -6.36 -10.69
C LEU A 58 -19.86 -5.64 -11.75
N LYS A 59 -20.37 -4.48 -12.20
CA LYS A 59 -19.60 -3.52 -12.99
C LYS A 59 -19.59 -2.17 -12.28
N PHE A 60 -18.44 -1.52 -12.24
CA PHE A 60 -18.22 -0.30 -11.47
C PHE A 60 -18.18 0.95 -12.36
N ASP A 61 -18.77 2.04 -11.89
CA ASP A 61 -18.60 3.38 -12.48
C ASP A 61 -17.22 3.96 -12.13
N TYR A 62 -16.67 3.56 -10.99
CA TYR A 62 -15.37 4.01 -10.50
C TYR A 62 -14.68 2.91 -9.72
N ILE A 63 -13.39 2.67 -10.01
CA ILE A 63 -12.52 1.80 -9.21
C ILE A 63 -11.35 2.63 -8.70
N ASN A 64 -11.17 2.64 -7.37
CA ASN A 64 -9.97 3.19 -6.72
C ASN A 64 -9.04 2.05 -6.29
N CYS A 65 -8.02 1.79 -7.09
CA CYS A 65 -6.97 0.81 -6.86
C CYS A 65 -5.70 1.51 -6.33
N ASP A 66 -5.75 1.95 -5.08
CA ASP A 66 -4.67 2.70 -4.41
C ASP A 66 -3.71 1.76 -3.69
N GLU A 67 -2.41 1.96 -3.86
CA GLU A 67 -1.34 1.21 -3.16
C GLU A 67 -1.35 -0.31 -3.41
N VAL A 68 -1.80 -0.75 -4.59
CA VAL A 68 -1.90 -2.19 -4.94
C VAL A 68 -1.20 -2.55 -6.25
N LEU A 69 -1.29 -1.73 -7.31
CA LEU A 69 -0.86 -2.13 -8.65
C LEU A 69 0.60 -2.60 -8.71
N TYR A 70 1.51 -1.96 -7.97
CA TYR A 70 2.94 -2.34 -7.94
C TYR A 70 3.23 -3.66 -7.20
N LEU A 71 2.21 -4.28 -6.57
CA LEU A 71 2.30 -5.62 -5.96
C LEU A 71 1.90 -6.72 -6.95
N MET A 72 1.33 -6.35 -8.10
CA MET A 72 0.84 -7.30 -9.08
C MET A 72 1.98 -7.86 -9.94
N PRO A 73 1.97 -9.17 -10.24
CA PRO A 73 3.03 -9.79 -11.03
C PRO A 73 3.00 -9.38 -12.51
N ASP A 74 1.80 -9.22 -13.07
CA ASP A 74 1.57 -8.77 -14.44
C ASP A 74 0.59 -7.59 -14.46
N LEU A 75 1.10 -6.41 -14.80
CA LEU A 75 0.28 -5.19 -14.86
C LEU A 75 -0.68 -5.22 -16.05
N VAL A 76 -0.31 -5.80 -17.18
CA VAL A 76 -1.17 -5.86 -18.38
C VAL A 76 -2.40 -6.72 -18.07
N GLU A 77 -2.19 -7.90 -17.51
CA GLU A 77 -3.28 -8.79 -17.06
C GLU A 77 -4.14 -8.09 -16.00
N THR A 78 -3.51 -7.45 -15.01
CA THR A 78 -4.22 -6.70 -13.96
C THR A 78 -5.12 -5.60 -14.55
N PHE A 79 -4.61 -4.82 -15.51
CA PHE A 79 -5.40 -3.77 -16.16
C PHE A 79 -6.53 -4.36 -17.01
N GLN A 80 -6.36 -5.52 -17.63
CA GLN A 80 -7.44 -6.21 -18.36
C GLN A 80 -8.56 -6.64 -17.40
N ILE A 81 -8.21 -7.21 -16.24
CA ILE A 81 -9.17 -7.60 -15.19
C ILE A 81 -9.95 -6.37 -14.69
N LEU A 82 -9.24 -5.29 -14.36
CA LEU A 82 -9.86 -4.05 -13.89
C LEU A 82 -10.76 -3.41 -14.96
N LYS A 83 -10.30 -3.37 -16.22
CA LYS A 83 -11.10 -2.90 -17.35
C LYS A 83 -12.36 -3.73 -17.53
N ALA A 84 -12.26 -5.04 -17.41
CA ALA A 84 -13.42 -5.93 -17.50
C ALA A 84 -14.41 -5.65 -16.36
N ALA A 85 -13.97 -5.26 -15.17
CA ALA A 85 -14.84 -4.89 -14.05
C ALA A 85 -15.47 -3.49 -14.18
N LEU A 86 -15.03 -2.64 -15.12
CA LEU A 86 -15.61 -1.31 -15.34
C LEU A 86 -16.83 -1.35 -16.27
N LYS A 87 -17.72 -0.38 -16.08
CA LYS A 87 -18.75 -0.03 -17.08
C LYS A 87 -18.10 0.67 -18.30
N PRO A 88 -18.77 0.75 -19.47
CA PRO A 88 -18.23 1.35 -20.70
C PRO A 88 -17.74 2.82 -20.63
N LYS A 89 -17.95 3.53 -19.52
CA LYS A 89 -17.41 4.88 -19.24
C LYS A 89 -16.83 5.00 -17.83
N GLY A 90 -16.58 3.85 -17.20
CA GLY A 90 -16.07 3.81 -15.83
C GLY A 90 -14.64 4.32 -15.75
N ILE A 91 -14.28 4.87 -14.60
CA ILE A 91 -12.96 5.44 -14.37
C ILE A 91 -12.17 4.51 -13.46
N LEU A 92 -10.95 4.17 -13.87
CA LEU A 92 -9.94 3.57 -12.99
C LEU A 92 -9.02 4.68 -12.48
N ARG A 93 -8.93 4.82 -11.16
CA ARG A 93 -7.84 5.54 -10.52
C ARG A 93 -6.93 4.52 -9.85
N GLY A 94 -5.66 4.56 -10.20
CA GLY A 94 -4.61 3.79 -9.54
C GLY A 94 -3.31 4.55 -9.48
N ASN A 95 -2.32 3.97 -8.83
CA ASN A 95 -0.98 4.55 -8.70
C ASN A 95 0.09 3.47 -8.81
N LEU A 96 1.25 3.89 -9.30
CA LEU A 96 2.46 3.09 -9.42
C LEU A 96 3.61 3.89 -8.83
N HIS A 97 4.58 3.18 -8.28
CA HIS A 97 5.79 3.82 -7.79
C HIS A 97 6.71 4.19 -8.95
N SER A 98 7.23 5.42 -8.93
CA SER A 98 8.27 5.83 -9.87
C SER A 98 9.62 5.24 -9.43
N LEU A 99 10.27 4.51 -10.33
CA LEU A 99 11.62 3.98 -10.12
C LEU A 99 12.59 5.08 -9.66
N TYR A 100 12.57 6.23 -10.33
CA TYR A 100 13.46 7.35 -10.05
C TYR A 100 13.21 7.99 -8.69
N GLN A 101 11.94 8.10 -8.28
CA GLN A 101 11.60 8.64 -6.97
C GLN A 101 11.97 7.66 -5.85
N ARG A 102 11.95 6.35 -6.14
CA ARG A 102 12.26 5.30 -5.16
C ARG A 102 13.72 4.89 -5.09
N GLN A 103 14.61 5.50 -5.90
CA GLN A 103 16.02 5.11 -5.98
C GLN A 103 16.73 5.07 -4.60
N ASN A 104 16.44 6.02 -3.71
CA ASN A 104 17.09 6.10 -2.41
C ASN A 104 16.48 5.11 -1.40
N PHE A 105 15.20 4.78 -1.53
CA PHE A 105 14.60 3.66 -0.79
C PHE A 105 15.25 2.34 -1.19
N PHE A 106 15.49 2.13 -2.48
CA PHE A 106 16.17 0.92 -2.96
C PHE A 106 17.62 0.84 -2.45
N ARG A 107 18.36 1.95 -2.45
CA ARG A 107 19.70 2.00 -1.86
C ARG A 107 19.69 1.72 -0.36
N ALA A 108 18.69 2.21 0.38
CA ALA A 108 18.56 1.95 1.81
C ALA A 108 18.27 0.46 2.06
N GLN A 109 17.37 -0.14 1.29
CA GLN A 109 17.08 -1.58 1.36
C GLN A 109 18.31 -2.43 1.02
N GLU A 110 19.11 -2.03 0.02
CA GLU A 110 20.36 -2.71 -0.31
C GLU A 110 21.38 -2.60 0.84
N LEU A 111 21.55 -1.42 1.43
CA LEU A 111 22.36 -1.23 2.63
C LEU A 111 21.91 -2.15 3.77
N PHE A 112 20.62 -2.19 4.08
CA PHE A 112 20.10 -3.03 5.17
C PHE A 112 20.17 -4.53 4.85
N THR A 113 20.10 -4.91 3.56
CA THR A 113 20.40 -6.28 3.13
C THR A 113 21.86 -6.64 3.39
N LEU A 114 22.80 -5.76 3.04
CA LEU A 114 24.24 -5.95 3.29
C LEU A 114 24.56 -6.02 4.79
N MET A 115 23.79 -5.32 5.62
CA MET A 115 23.87 -5.39 7.08
C MET A 115 23.23 -6.66 7.67
N GLY A 116 22.55 -7.48 6.85
CA GLY A 116 21.91 -8.72 7.30
C GLY A 116 20.51 -8.54 7.89
N LEU A 117 19.90 -7.35 7.80
CA LEU A 117 18.62 -7.03 8.46
C LEU A 117 17.38 -7.56 7.72
N MET A 118 17.56 -8.15 6.54
CA MET A 118 16.46 -8.57 5.64
C MET A 118 16.42 -10.08 5.39
N GLN A 119 17.05 -10.89 6.26
CA GLN A 119 17.13 -12.36 6.09
C GLN A 119 15.87 -13.12 6.53
N GLY A 120 14.86 -12.42 7.04
CA GLY A 120 13.61 -13.01 7.52
C GLY A 120 12.60 -11.93 7.87
N ASN A 121 11.57 -12.29 8.63
CA ASN A 121 10.66 -11.30 9.19
C ASN A 121 11.42 -10.40 10.18
N PRO A 122 11.38 -9.06 10.02
CA PRO A 122 12.08 -8.15 10.92
C PRO A 122 11.65 -8.33 12.37
N ALA A 123 12.61 -8.55 13.27
CA ALA A 123 12.37 -8.45 14.69
C ALA A 123 12.69 -7.04 15.19
N GLU A 124 12.50 -6.81 16.49
CA GLU A 124 12.72 -5.51 17.12
C GLU A 124 14.17 -5.03 16.98
N SER A 125 15.13 -5.95 17.01
CA SER A 125 16.55 -5.68 16.79
C SER A 125 16.84 -5.06 15.43
N GLU A 126 16.29 -5.62 14.35
CA GLU A 126 16.48 -5.12 12.99
C GLU A 126 15.86 -3.74 12.82
N ILE A 127 14.67 -3.54 13.39
CA ILE A 127 13.96 -2.25 13.36
C ILE A 127 14.77 -1.19 14.11
N ASN A 128 15.27 -1.49 15.31
CA ASN A 128 16.09 -0.56 16.08
C ASN A 128 17.40 -0.22 15.35
N THR A 129 18.03 -1.21 14.70
CA THR A 129 19.24 -0.99 13.91
C THR A 129 18.98 -0.04 12.73
N VAL A 130 17.83 -0.17 12.04
CA VAL A 130 17.42 0.78 10.98
C VAL A 130 17.26 2.18 11.55
N ILE A 131 16.54 2.33 12.67
CA ILE A 131 16.29 3.62 13.31
C ILE A 131 17.62 4.29 13.68
N GLU A 132 18.50 3.59 14.40
CA GLU A 132 19.81 4.10 14.81
C GLU A 132 20.67 4.49 13.61
N THR A 133 20.67 3.66 12.56
CA THR A 133 21.41 3.95 11.33
C THR A 133 20.90 5.23 10.66
N MET A 134 19.58 5.36 10.47
CA MET A 134 18.98 6.54 9.84
C MET A 134 19.16 7.80 10.68
N GLN A 135 19.13 7.68 12.02
CA GLN A 135 19.40 8.79 12.93
C GLN A 135 20.87 9.22 12.89
N SER A 136 21.81 8.28 12.70
CA SER A 136 23.26 8.55 12.63
C SER A 136 23.68 9.34 11.39
N PHE A 137 22.91 9.26 10.29
CA PHE A 137 23.18 10.04 9.09
C PHE A 137 22.96 11.54 9.33
N LYS A 138 23.84 12.36 8.75
CA LYS A 138 23.67 13.82 8.71
C LYS A 138 22.44 14.19 7.87
N GLU A 139 21.75 15.28 8.21
CA GLU A 139 20.54 15.74 7.48
C GLU A 139 20.76 16.01 5.99
N GLY A 140 22.00 16.34 5.58
CA GLY A 140 22.35 16.57 4.18
C GLY A 140 22.53 15.29 3.35
N VAL A 141 22.56 14.10 3.98
CA VAL A 141 22.71 12.82 3.27
C VAL A 141 21.43 12.55 2.47
N PRO A 142 21.49 12.42 1.12
CA PRO A 142 20.29 12.25 0.29
C PRO A 142 19.43 11.07 0.72
N LEU A 143 20.05 9.97 1.15
CA LEU A 143 19.33 8.80 1.67
C LEU A 143 18.40 9.21 2.82
N LYS A 144 18.93 9.82 3.90
CA LYS A 144 18.11 10.29 5.03
C LYS A 144 17.09 11.34 4.60
N ARG A 145 17.56 12.40 3.92
CA ARG A 145 16.73 13.55 3.56
C ARG A 145 15.49 13.17 2.74
N GLU A 146 15.62 12.18 1.86
CA GLU A 146 14.57 11.83 0.89
C GLU A 146 13.73 10.63 1.31
N THR A 147 14.21 9.80 2.24
CA THR A 147 13.48 8.58 2.66
C THR A 147 13.06 8.58 4.13
N TRP A 148 13.60 9.48 4.96
CA TRP A 148 13.31 9.53 6.39
C TRP A 148 12.48 10.77 6.73
N GLN A 149 11.22 10.55 7.10
CA GLN A 149 10.38 11.62 7.63
C GLN A 149 10.39 11.58 9.17
N PRO A 150 10.95 12.61 9.85
CA PRO A 150 11.07 12.59 11.31
C PRO A 150 9.74 12.47 12.04
N LYS A 151 8.68 13.07 11.50
CA LYS A 151 7.33 12.99 12.07
C LYS A 151 6.80 11.56 12.04
N ASP A 152 6.85 10.92 10.88
CA ASP A 152 6.38 9.53 10.72
C ASP A 152 7.22 8.56 11.56
N ALA A 153 8.53 8.77 11.61
CA ALA A 153 9.42 7.97 12.45
C ALA A 153 9.13 8.11 13.96
N ALA A 154 8.64 9.27 14.40
CA ALA A 154 8.23 9.47 15.79
C ALA A 154 6.85 8.87 16.09
N GLU A 155 5.90 8.99 15.17
CA GLU A 155 4.52 8.52 15.36
C GLU A 155 4.37 7.01 15.14
N ARG A 156 5.12 6.44 14.19
CA ARG A 156 4.99 5.05 13.72
C ARG A 156 6.35 4.44 13.34
N PRO A 157 7.34 4.42 14.25
CA PRO A 157 8.72 3.97 13.94
C PRO A 157 8.76 2.57 13.31
N HIS A 158 8.03 1.62 13.88
CA HIS A 158 7.94 0.26 13.34
C HIS A 158 7.33 0.23 11.93
N GLY A 159 6.24 0.97 11.72
CA GLY A 159 5.57 1.03 10.42
C GLY A 159 6.50 1.59 9.34
N VAL A 160 7.17 2.71 9.61
CA VAL A 160 8.13 3.28 8.65
C VAL A 160 9.25 2.29 8.30
N CYS A 161 9.81 1.59 9.30
CA CYS A 161 10.87 0.63 9.06
C CYS A 161 10.41 -0.54 8.19
N VAL A 162 9.26 -1.14 8.52
CA VAL A 162 8.75 -2.32 7.81
C VAL A 162 8.22 -1.95 6.42
N ASP A 163 7.49 -0.83 6.29
CA ASP A 163 6.81 -0.45 5.05
C ASP A 163 7.76 0.12 3.99
N GLU A 164 8.90 0.71 4.40
CA GLU A 164 9.79 1.42 3.47
C GLU A 164 11.17 0.77 3.33
N PHE A 165 11.75 0.28 4.44
CA PHE A 165 13.16 -0.11 4.51
C PHE A 165 13.38 -1.61 4.59
N LEU A 166 12.50 -2.34 5.27
CA LEU A 166 12.59 -3.78 5.50
C LEU A 166 11.53 -4.56 4.69
N VAL A 167 11.21 -4.04 3.50
CA VAL A 167 10.28 -4.68 2.57
C VAL A 167 11.00 -5.73 1.75
N SER A 168 10.62 -7.00 1.90
CA SER A 168 11.13 -8.09 1.06
C SER A 168 10.86 -7.80 -0.42
N ARG A 169 11.94 -7.66 -1.20
CA ARG A 169 11.82 -7.52 -2.66
C ARG A 169 11.30 -8.84 -3.23
N ARG A 170 10.21 -8.79 -4.01
CA ARG A 170 9.92 -9.89 -4.95
C ARG A 170 10.96 -9.81 -6.07
N PRO A 171 11.67 -10.91 -6.38
CA PRO A 171 12.56 -10.96 -7.54
C PRO A 171 11.82 -10.55 -8.82
N GLY A 172 12.41 -9.66 -9.63
CA GLY A 172 11.91 -9.31 -10.97
C GLY A 172 11.10 -8.01 -11.12
N LEU A 173 10.78 -7.29 -10.03
CA LEU A 173 9.97 -6.05 -10.10
C LEU A 173 10.75 -4.77 -10.45
N TYR A 174 12.08 -4.80 -10.42
CA TYR A 174 12.93 -3.69 -10.84
C TYR A 174 14.19 -4.25 -11.51
N PRO A 175 14.63 -3.69 -12.65
CA PRO A 175 15.87 -4.13 -13.29
C PRO A 175 17.05 -3.87 -12.35
N THR A 176 17.92 -4.88 -12.23
CA THR A 176 19.25 -4.77 -11.61
C THR A 176 20.13 -3.79 -12.36
#